data_AF-A0A848WPM2-F1
#
_entry.id   AF-A0A848WPM2-F1
#
_cell.length_a   1.000
_cell.length_b   1.000
_cell.length_c   1.000
_cell.angle_alpha   90.00
_cell.angle_beta   90.00
_cell.angle_gamma   90.00
#
_symmetry.space_group_name_H-M   'P 1'
#
loop_
_entity.id
_entity.type
_entity.pdbx_description
1 polymer ?
#
loop_
_entity_poly.entity_id
_entity_poly.type
_entity_poly.pdbx_seq_one_letter_code
_entity_poly.pdbx_strand_id
1 'polypeptide(L)'
;MKRFIAGLLLSACLTTARGQVEEAVIVDGASARTYVLNCRKPNGAFGPIDQDYTDAAWNFPAVATLRLLGATIDRPQAILEHGLGFPTGHVGYGHWQFFHQHRIRQLLGEPIMAKNRRIRLVHQGYEVRYYGSPFGIGGDTFFKAGGGPDPDPRDVAADEMGFYNLSSLHYLLTGLKASGREAANSDELIEWVRKRQAPGGGFVDVREENRLPADDEAHVAHTFQAVSILRILGGEMPDPESCVQFVRDCQSDSGGFRWHPDQNHSGNFADVSYTRAAVRVLDFLGAKPSNEAACIEWINSLQNADGGFGDQPGWRSRLYSTFRAVDALATLTGGHPEQAIIRKERAPARTKPIPEDQFQIFQALFKIPVIEEGDLVGLHQRGFNLLALKSDDFAIAASLRDAIRAKNLPMEVVLCPEAYSHRARISGGALLHHVANPVLNPAWTPAERAIWKTANTAGAHGLDWPTYQERVISPLQQIGSRVYPEQDFEMEHAFRTYDAGLSGGPGYHAILTGFNWAPRDFVRVFPWRERYVDRLTPTADVDAHGDLEKWSPQLDHCRNLFIAKGPSYEDFLEAASNGRVVCVIRIPGKNGPPATLYGPENARQFAMERMEEWKWWE
;
A
#
# COMPACT_ATOMS: atom_id res chain seq x y z
N MET A 1 -39.97 -44.64 -13.27
CA MET A 1 -38.66 -43.95 -13.29
C MET A 1 -38.32 -43.52 -11.87
N LYS A 2 -37.18 -43.98 -11.37
CA LYS A 2 -36.73 -43.84 -9.98
C LYS A 2 -36.29 -42.40 -9.68
N ARG A 3 -36.70 -41.85 -8.53
CA ARG A 3 -35.87 -40.99 -7.67
C ARG A 3 -36.47 -41.03 -6.25
N PHE A 4 -35.78 -41.76 -5.38
CA PHE A 4 -36.08 -41.94 -3.98
C PHE A 4 -35.50 -40.76 -3.18
N ILE A 5 -36.29 -40.28 -2.23
CA ILE A 5 -35.94 -39.30 -1.21
C ILE A 5 -35.14 -40.02 -0.11
N ALA A 6 -33.98 -39.46 0.24
CA ALA A 6 -33.26 -39.68 1.50
C ALA A 6 -32.48 -38.36 1.72
N GLY A 7 -32.68 -37.57 2.78
CA GLY A 7 -32.90 -37.97 4.18
C GLY A 7 -31.55 -38.09 4.87
N LEU A 8 -30.85 -36.97 5.09
CA LEU A 8 -29.69 -36.92 5.98
C LEU A 8 -29.83 -35.76 6.97
N LEU A 9 -29.91 -36.16 8.23
CA LEU A 9 -29.88 -35.33 9.43
C LEU A 9 -28.54 -34.60 9.54
N LEU A 10 -28.55 -33.27 9.56
CA LEU A 10 -27.49 -32.51 10.21
C LEU A 10 -27.90 -32.28 11.66
N SER A 11 -27.22 -32.99 12.56
CA SER A 11 -27.31 -32.78 14.00
C SER A 11 -26.74 -31.41 14.37
N ALA A 12 -27.59 -30.54 14.92
CA ALA A 12 -27.20 -29.28 15.51
C ALA A 12 -26.46 -29.54 16.83
N CYS A 13 -25.15 -29.35 16.84
CA CYS A 13 -24.41 -29.11 18.08
C CYS A 13 -24.45 -27.62 18.39
N LEU A 14 -25.43 -27.20 19.18
CA LEU A 14 -25.39 -25.97 19.96
C LEU A 14 -24.39 -26.18 21.10
N THR A 15 -23.12 -25.92 20.85
CA THR A 15 -22.13 -25.70 21.91
C THR A 15 -22.09 -24.22 22.25
N THR A 16 -22.53 -23.92 23.47
CA THR A 16 -22.37 -22.63 24.13
C THR A 16 -20.93 -22.12 24.01
N ALA A 17 -20.73 -20.99 23.33
CA ALA A 17 -19.44 -20.31 23.22
C ALA A 17 -19.03 -19.70 24.57
N ARG A 18 -18.51 -20.52 25.48
CA ARG A 18 -17.54 -20.06 26.48
C ARG A 18 -16.21 -19.93 25.74
N GLY A 19 -15.65 -18.73 25.71
CA GLY A 19 -14.43 -18.39 24.99
C GLY A 19 -13.34 -19.44 25.17
N GLN A 20 -13.13 -20.25 24.13
CA GLN A 20 -11.93 -21.03 24.02
C GLN A 20 -10.79 -20.03 23.80
N VAL A 21 -9.88 -19.98 24.76
CA VAL A 21 -8.58 -19.36 24.52
C VAL A 21 -7.94 -20.21 23.42
N GLU A 22 -7.82 -19.67 22.20
CA GLU A 22 -7.03 -20.35 21.17
C GLU A 22 -5.63 -20.61 21.74
N GLU A 23 -5.23 -21.88 21.76
CA GLU A 23 -3.98 -22.31 22.34
C GLU A 23 -2.80 -21.70 21.58
N ALA A 24 -1.71 -21.40 22.28
CA ALA A 24 -0.50 -20.93 21.65
C ALA A 24 0.00 -21.97 20.63
N VAL A 25 0.36 -21.52 19.43
CA VAL A 25 0.87 -22.37 18.37
C VAL A 25 2.37 -22.25 18.27
N ILE A 26 3.02 -23.33 17.87
CA ILE A 26 4.44 -23.34 17.59
C ILE A 26 4.67 -22.76 16.20
N VAL A 27 5.61 -21.82 16.11
CA VAL A 27 6.06 -21.22 14.84
C VAL A 27 7.57 -21.35 14.69
N ASP A 28 7.99 -21.57 13.45
CA ASP A 28 9.36 -21.77 12.99
C ASP A 28 9.47 -21.53 11.46
N GLY A 29 10.58 -21.90 10.83
CA GLY A 29 10.74 -21.80 9.37
C GLY A 29 9.76 -22.64 8.55
N ALA A 30 9.31 -23.79 9.07
CA ALA A 30 8.31 -24.61 8.40
C ALA A 30 6.94 -23.92 8.42
N SER A 31 6.56 -23.28 9.53
CA SER A 31 5.33 -22.48 9.60
C SER A 31 5.36 -21.28 8.63
N ALA A 32 6.52 -20.64 8.42
CA ALA A 32 6.66 -19.57 7.45
C ALA A 32 6.44 -20.05 6.00
N ARG A 33 6.94 -21.25 5.67
CA ARG A 33 6.65 -21.91 4.39
C ARG A 33 5.15 -22.21 4.27
N THR A 34 4.53 -22.75 5.31
CA THR A 34 3.09 -23.06 5.33
C THR A 34 2.23 -21.82 5.12
N TYR A 35 2.57 -20.70 5.76
CA TYR A 35 1.90 -19.41 5.54
C TYR A 35 1.88 -19.03 4.06
N VAL A 36 3.04 -19.07 3.39
CA VAL A 36 3.14 -18.72 1.97
C VAL A 36 2.35 -19.68 1.08
N LEU A 37 2.37 -20.99 1.40
CA LEU A 37 1.57 -21.98 0.68
C LEU A 37 0.06 -21.75 0.84
N ASN A 38 -0.39 -21.31 2.03
CA ASN A 38 -1.78 -20.96 2.29
C ASN A 38 -2.24 -19.70 1.54
N CYS A 39 -1.31 -18.87 1.05
CA CYS A 39 -1.61 -17.75 0.16
C CYS A 39 -1.87 -18.18 -1.32
N ARG A 40 -1.70 -19.46 -1.66
CA ARG A 40 -1.99 -19.97 -3.01
C ARG A 40 -3.49 -20.02 -3.26
N LYS A 41 -3.92 -19.55 -4.45
CA LYS A 41 -5.32 -19.53 -4.88
C LYS A 41 -5.64 -20.72 -5.78
N PRO A 42 -6.93 -21.04 -6.04
CA PRO A 42 -7.32 -22.20 -6.86
C PRO A 42 -6.73 -22.19 -8.28
N ASN A 43 -6.53 -20.99 -8.85
CA ASN A 43 -5.87 -20.81 -10.15
C ASN A 43 -4.38 -21.22 -10.12
N GLY A 44 -3.79 -21.43 -8.95
CA GLY A 44 -2.40 -21.86 -8.76
C GLY A 44 -1.41 -20.71 -8.57
N ALA A 45 -1.81 -19.45 -8.71
CA ALA A 45 -0.97 -18.30 -8.37
C ALA A 45 -1.16 -17.89 -6.90
N PHE A 46 -0.37 -16.93 -6.42
CA PHE A 46 -0.41 -16.44 -5.04
C PHE A 46 -1.03 -15.05 -4.94
N GLY A 47 -1.67 -14.78 -3.81
CA GLY A 47 -2.27 -13.49 -3.45
C GLY A 47 -2.33 -13.30 -1.94
N PRO A 48 -2.77 -12.13 -1.43
CA PRO A 48 -3.01 -11.95 0.00
C PRO A 48 -3.92 -13.05 0.55
N ILE A 49 -3.69 -13.48 1.78
CA ILE A 49 -4.39 -14.65 2.36
C ILE A 49 -5.92 -14.47 2.36
N ASP A 50 -6.36 -13.24 2.57
CA ASP A 50 -7.74 -12.77 2.73
C ASP A 50 -8.36 -12.21 1.44
N GLN A 51 -7.72 -12.38 0.29
CA GLN A 51 -8.19 -11.86 -1.00
C GLN A 51 -8.19 -12.93 -2.09
N ASP A 52 -9.02 -12.78 -3.12
CA ASP A 52 -9.15 -13.78 -4.20
C ASP A 52 -8.18 -13.54 -5.38
N TYR A 53 -7.63 -12.33 -5.51
CA TYR A 53 -6.83 -11.95 -6.67
C TYR A 53 -5.38 -12.46 -6.60
N THR A 54 -4.76 -12.59 -7.76
CA THR A 54 -3.37 -13.00 -7.92
C THR A 54 -2.68 -12.09 -8.94
N ASP A 55 -1.78 -11.22 -8.48
CA ASP A 55 -1.01 -10.32 -9.35
C ASP A 55 0.49 -10.49 -9.10
N ALA A 56 1.31 -9.94 -10.00
CA ALA A 56 2.77 -10.05 -9.93
C ALA A 56 3.34 -9.53 -8.60
N ALA A 57 2.69 -8.53 -8.00
CA ALA A 57 3.10 -7.93 -6.74
C ALA A 57 3.11 -8.94 -5.59
N TRP A 58 2.20 -9.91 -5.57
CA TRP A 58 2.14 -10.93 -4.51
C TRP A 58 2.79 -12.25 -4.92
N ASN A 59 2.85 -12.55 -6.22
CA ASN A 59 3.53 -13.75 -6.71
C ASN A 59 5.05 -13.68 -6.53
N PHE A 60 5.66 -12.52 -6.76
CA PHE A 60 7.10 -12.36 -6.55
C PHE A 60 7.53 -12.71 -5.11
N PRO A 61 7.01 -12.05 -4.05
CA PRO A 61 7.43 -12.37 -2.69
C PRO A 61 7.09 -13.81 -2.29
N ALA A 62 5.98 -14.38 -2.78
CA ALA A 62 5.65 -15.78 -2.52
C ALA A 62 6.71 -16.75 -3.10
N VAL A 63 6.99 -16.66 -4.40
CA VAL A 63 7.96 -17.53 -5.07
C VAL A 63 9.36 -17.33 -4.52
N ALA A 64 9.76 -16.08 -4.27
CA ALA A 64 11.07 -15.76 -3.70
C ALA A 64 11.23 -16.34 -2.29
N THR A 65 10.21 -16.23 -1.44
CA THR A 65 10.24 -16.81 -0.07
C THR A 65 10.35 -18.32 -0.11
N LEU A 66 9.53 -19.00 -0.94
CA LEU A 66 9.58 -20.45 -1.07
C LEU A 66 10.97 -20.92 -1.55
N ARG A 67 11.59 -20.23 -2.52
CA ARG A 67 12.95 -20.53 -2.96
C ARG A 67 13.99 -20.34 -1.84
N LEU A 68 13.88 -19.27 -1.05
CA LEU A 68 14.78 -19.01 0.08
C LEU A 68 14.65 -20.07 1.19
N LEU A 69 13.45 -20.60 1.40
CA LEU A 69 13.17 -21.69 2.35
C LEU A 69 13.39 -23.09 1.74
N GLY A 70 14.09 -23.20 0.61
CA GLY A 70 14.39 -24.49 -0.03
C GLY A 70 13.16 -25.28 -0.50
N ALA A 71 12.00 -24.65 -0.59
CA ALA A 71 10.76 -25.32 -1.00
C ALA A 71 10.73 -25.54 -2.51
N THR A 72 10.12 -26.65 -2.93
CA THR A 72 9.77 -26.87 -4.33
C THR A 72 8.62 -25.95 -4.73
N ILE A 73 8.76 -25.27 -5.87
CA ILE A 73 7.66 -24.50 -6.44
C ILE A 73 6.78 -25.43 -7.27
N ASP A 74 5.59 -25.74 -6.77
CA ASP A 74 4.59 -26.51 -7.49
C ASP A 74 3.80 -25.64 -8.49
N ARG A 75 3.35 -26.29 -9.58
CA ARG A 75 2.58 -25.67 -10.68
C ARG A 75 3.18 -24.35 -11.21
N PRO A 76 4.47 -24.31 -11.60
CA PRO A 76 5.13 -23.09 -12.06
C PRO A 76 4.42 -22.44 -13.27
N GLN A 77 3.86 -23.24 -14.16
CA GLN A 77 3.10 -22.74 -15.31
C GLN A 77 1.84 -21.97 -14.92
N ALA A 78 1.13 -22.42 -13.89
CA ALA A 78 -0.06 -21.70 -13.39
C ALA A 78 0.30 -20.35 -12.78
N ILE A 79 1.49 -20.22 -12.18
CA ILE A 79 2.01 -18.94 -11.66
C ILE A 79 2.31 -17.98 -12.82
N LEU A 80 2.92 -18.48 -13.90
CA LEU A 80 3.16 -17.67 -15.09
C LEU A 80 1.85 -17.24 -15.77
N GLU A 81 0.88 -18.15 -15.85
CA GLU A 81 -0.40 -17.93 -16.51
C GLU A 81 -1.28 -16.91 -15.76
N HIS A 82 -1.35 -17.01 -14.42
CA HIS A 82 -2.33 -16.27 -13.62
C HIS A 82 -1.74 -15.30 -12.61
N GLY A 83 -0.42 -15.34 -12.38
CA GLY A 83 0.26 -14.60 -11.32
C GLY A 83 1.08 -13.41 -11.79
N LEU A 84 1.13 -13.13 -13.10
CA LEU A 84 1.94 -12.05 -13.68
C LEU A 84 1.12 -10.79 -14.06
N GLY A 85 -0.17 -10.79 -13.75
CA GLY A 85 -1.11 -9.72 -14.07
C GLY A 85 -1.04 -8.51 -13.14
N PHE A 86 -1.93 -7.56 -13.43
CA PHE A 86 -2.30 -6.39 -12.65
C PHE A 86 -3.78 -6.06 -12.99
N PRO A 87 -4.48 -5.19 -12.25
CA PRO A 87 -5.90 -4.94 -12.51
C PRO A 87 -6.17 -4.30 -13.88
N THR A 88 -7.21 -4.78 -14.59
CA THR A 88 -7.60 -4.26 -15.92
C THR A 88 -7.88 -2.76 -15.91
N GLY A 89 -7.45 -2.06 -16.97
CA GLY A 89 -7.55 -0.61 -17.09
C GLY A 89 -6.37 0.15 -16.47
N HIS A 90 -5.47 -0.55 -15.78
CA HIS A 90 -4.21 0.01 -15.29
C HIS A 90 -3.11 -0.10 -16.36
N VAL A 91 -2.10 0.77 -16.29
CA VAL A 91 -0.86 0.65 -17.11
C VAL A 91 0.23 -0.21 -16.44
N GLY A 92 -0.14 -0.91 -15.35
CA GLY A 92 0.79 -1.61 -14.46
C GLY A 92 1.47 -0.64 -13.48
N TYR A 93 2.05 -1.17 -12.41
CA TYR A 93 2.77 -0.38 -11.39
C TYR A 93 4.23 -0.10 -11.80
N GLY A 94 4.43 0.25 -13.08
CA GLY A 94 5.68 0.73 -13.67
C GLY A 94 6.86 -0.25 -13.59
N HIS A 95 8.05 0.27 -13.27
CA HIS A 95 9.30 -0.51 -13.20
C HIS A 95 9.25 -1.66 -12.22
N TRP A 96 8.40 -1.57 -11.20
CA TRP A 96 8.23 -2.63 -10.22
C TRP A 96 7.50 -3.85 -10.83
N GLN A 97 6.57 -3.65 -11.77
CA GLN A 97 5.96 -4.73 -12.56
C GLN A 97 7.00 -5.42 -13.45
N PHE A 98 7.86 -4.64 -14.13
CA PHE A 98 8.97 -5.18 -14.91
C PHE A 98 9.89 -6.04 -14.05
N PHE A 99 10.31 -5.53 -12.89
CA PHE A 99 11.11 -6.27 -11.93
C PHE A 99 10.46 -7.60 -11.53
N HIS A 100 9.17 -7.60 -11.16
CA HIS A 100 8.47 -8.83 -10.76
C HIS A 100 8.40 -9.85 -11.88
N GLN A 101 8.02 -9.45 -13.10
CA GLN A 101 7.92 -10.39 -14.20
C GLN A 101 9.25 -11.08 -14.50
N HIS A 102 10.32 -10.29 -14.62
CA HIS A 102 11.65 -10.83 -14.90
C HIS A 102 12.14 -11.73 -13.76
N ARG A 103 11.93 -11.32 -12.51
CA ARG A 103 12.38 -12.09 -11.36
C ARG A 103 11.58 -13.36 -11.13
N ILE A 104 10.27 -13.34 -11.26
CA ILE A 104 9.44 -14.55 -11.13
C ILE A 104 9.89 -15.57 -12.20
N ARG A 105 9.99 -15.14 -13.46
CA ARG A 105 10.45 -15.99 -14.56
C ARG A 105 11.83 -16.59 -14.31
N GLN A 106 12.80 -15.77 -13.87
CA GLN A 106 14.12 -16.27 -13.49
C GLN A 106 14.05 -17.29 -12.35
N LEU A 107 13.26 -17.02 -11.30
CA LEU A 107 13.09 -17.92 -10.16
C LEU A 107 12.38 -19.23 -10.53
N LEU A 108 11.63 -19.25 -11.64
CA LEU A 108 10.98 -20.45 -12.17
C LEU A 108 11.84 -21.16 -13.24
N GLY A 109 12.99 -20.59 -13.63
CA GLY A 109 13.88 -21.18 -14.64
C GLY A 109 13.48 -20.87 -16.09
N GLU A 110 12.59 -19.90 -16.31
CA GLU A 110 12.07 -19.51 -17.62
C GLU A 110 12.30 -18.00 -17.88
N PRO A 111 13.55 -17.51 -17.84
CA PRO A 111 13.86 -16.09 -18.05
C PRO A 111 13.40 -15.62 -19.44
N ILE A 112 13.07 -14.33 -19.55
CA ILE A 112 12.64 -13.74 -20.83
C ILE A 112 13.82 -13.76 -21.82
N MET A 113 13.57 -14.34 -22.99
CA MET A 113 14.52 -14.35 -24.10
C MET A 113 14.42 -13.05 -24.90
N ALA A 114 15.25 -12.07 -24.53
CA ALA A 114 15.29 -10.77 -25.20
C ALA A 114 16.09 -10.79 -26.52
N LYS A 115 15.74 -9.90 -27.45
CA LYS A 115 16.47 -9.70 -28.71
C LYS A 115 17.79 -8.96 -28.52
N ASN A 116 17.82 -7.97 -27.62
CA ASN A 116 19.01 -7.19 -27.32
C ASN A 116 19.54 -7.55 -25.93
N ARG A 117 20.84 -7.80 -25.85
CA ARG A 117 21.52 -8.10 -24.58
C ARG A 117 21.97 -6.85 -23.83
N ARG A 118 22.30 -5.79 -24.56
CA ARG A 118 22.73 -4.51 -23.99
C ARG A 118 21.64 -3.48 -24.21
N ILE A 119 21.18 -2.86 -23.13
CA ILE A 119 20.07 -1.91 -23.13
C ILE A 119 20.59 -0.56 -22.68
N ARG A 120 20.40 0.49 -23.48
CA ARG A 120 20.67 1.85 -23.08
C ARG A 120 19.64 2.31 -22.05
N LEU A 121 20.08 2.84 -20.91
CA LEU A 121 19.17 3.37 -19.88
C LEU A 121 19.25 4.89 -19.85
N VAL A 122 18.10 5.55 -19.98
CA VAL A 122 18.03 7.02 -20.13
C VAL A 122 17.26 7.63 -18.97
N HIS A 123 17.87 8.59 -18.28
CA HIS A 123 17.20 9.38 -17.25
C HIS A 123 16.17 10.30 -17.90
N GLN A 124 14.91 10.19 -17.50
CA GLN A 124 13.76 10.90 -18.10
C GLN A 124 13.51 12.27 -17.46
N GLY A 125 14.49 12.80 -16.73
CA GLY A 125 14.38 14.06 -16.01
C GLY A 125 13.74 13.92 -14.63
N TYR A 126 13.37 15.07 -14.08
CA TYR A 126 13.09 15.26 -12.67
C TYR A 126 11.61 15.50 -12.35
N GLU A 127 10.82 15.91 -13.34
CA GLU A 127 9.40 16.27 -13.20
C GLU A 127 8.55 15.04 -12.88
N VAL A 128 7.72 15.12 -11.83
CA VAL A 128 6.70 14.12 -11.51
C VAL A 128 5.38 14.67 -12.05
N ARG A 129 4.95 14.21 -13.24
CA ARG A 129 3.66 14.65 -13.81
C ARG A 129 2.49 13.87 -13.22
N TYR A 130 1.35 14.56 -13.15
CA TYR A 130 0.06 14.06 -12.65
C TYR A 130 -0.50 12.91 -13.52
N TYR A 131 -1.15 11.93 -12.86
CA TYR A 131 -1.60 10.60 -13.31
C TYR A 131 -0.60 9.46 -13.16
N GLY A 132 -0.53 8.91 -11.93
CA GLY A 132 -0.52 7.46 -11.62
C GLY A 132 0.61 6.59 -12.19
N SER A 133 1.51 7.22 -12.92
CA SER A 133 2.68 6.64 -13.50
C SER A 133 3.69 7.78 -13.66
N PRO A 134 4.97 7.56 -13.30
CA PRO A 134 6.05 8.49 -13.61
C PRO A 134 6.17 8.81 -15.11
N PHE A 135 5.39 8.15 -15.97
CA PHE A 135 5.42 8.23 -17.40
C PHE A 135 4.64 9.41 -18.00
N GLY A 136 3.85 10.17 -17.25
CA GLY A 136 3.16 11.35 -17.79
C GLY A 136 2.38 11.11 -19.10
N ILE A 137 1.95 12.18 -19.76
CA ILE A 137 1.37 12.10 -21.11
C ILE A 137 2.53 11.94 -22.10
N GLY A 138 2.99 10.70 -22.31
CA GLY A 138 4.03 10.37 -23.29
C GLY A 138 4.92 9.18 -22.94
N GLY A 139 4.94 8.67 -21.70
CA GLY A 139 5.93 7.67 -21.30
C GLY A 139 5.67 6.23 -21.77
N ASP A 140 4.58 6.00 -22.50
CA ASP A 140 4.45 4.85 -23.43
C ASP A 140 5.59 4.80 -24.46
N THR A 141 6.28 5.92 -24.70
CA THR A 141 7.42 5.99 -25.62
C THR A 141 8.73 5.49 -25.01
N PHE A 142 8.88 5.42 -23.68
CA PHE A 142 10.17 5.14 -23.03
C PHE A 142 10.19 3.91 -22.10
N PHE A 143 9.06 3.53 -21.50
CA PHE A 143 8.96 2.30 -20.73
C PHE A 143 8.29 1.19 -21.54
N LYS A 144 9.01 0.08 -21.70
CA LYS A 144 8.68 -0.94 -22.71
C LYS A 144 8.12 -2.25 -22.12
N ALA A 145 7.62 -2.27 -20.88
CA ALA A 145 7.14 -3.51 -20.26
C ALA A 145 5.62 -3.58 -20.13
N GLY A 146 5.07 -4.78 -20.30
CA GLY A 146 3.65 -5.09 -20.15
C GLY A 146 3.36 -6.01 -18.97
N GLY A 147 2.07 -6.28 -18.73
CA GLY A 147 1.58 -7.27 -17.77
C GLY A 147 1.23 -8.59 -18.47
N GLY A 148 1.13 -9.68 -17.69
CA GLY A 148 0.53 -10.93 -18.19
C GLY A 148 1.49 -12.09 -18.49
N PRO A 149 0.93 -13.19 -19.03
CA PRO A 149 1.59 -14.49 -19.13
C PRO A 149 2.60 -14.58 -20.28
N ASP A 150 2.48 -13.71 -21.28
CA ASP A 150 3.43 -13.61 -22.38
C ASP A 150 4.36 -12.40 -22.16
N PRO A 151 5.67 -12.53 -22.46
CA PRO A 151 6.57 -11.38 -22.44
C PRO A 151 6.10 -10.28 -23.41
N ASP A 152 6.08 -9.03 -22.95
CA ASP A 152 5.68 -7.90 -23.80
C ASP A 152 6.66 -7.77 -24.99
N PRO A 153 6.17 -7.76 -26.25
CA PRO A 153 7.03 -7.62 -27.41
C PRO A 153 7.92 -6.38 -27.41
N ARG A 154 7.46 -5.28 -26.78
CA ARG A 154 8.23 -4.04 -26.62
C ARG A 154 9.42 -4.24 -25.70
N ASP A 155 9.28 -5.03 -24.63
CA ASP A 155 10.37 -5.36 -23.69
C ASP A 155 11.37 -6.29 -24.37
N VAL A 156 10.86 -7.35 -25.00
CA VAL A 156 11.67 -8.32 -25.73
C VAL A 156 12.52 -7.63 -26.81
N ALA A 157 11.98 -6.64 -27.50
CA ALA A 157 12.66 -5.89 -28.55
C ALA A 157 13.39 -4.63 -28.06
N ALA A 158 13.30 -4.28 -26.77
CA ALA A 158 13.88 -3.06 -26.25
C ALA A 158 15.40 -3.06 -26.46
N ASP A 159 15.93 -1.93 -26.91
CA ASP A 159 17.33 -1.54 -27.01
C ASP A 159 17.63 -0.32 -26.11
N GLU A 160 16.58 0.41 -25.74
CA GLU A 160 16.59 1.55 -24.83
C GLU A 160 15.40 1.50 -23.87
N MET A 161 15.60 1.90 -22.61
CA MET A 161 14.54 2.05 -21.59
C MET A 161 14.76 3.29 -20.71
N GLY A 162 13.67 3.94 -20.30
CA GLY A 162 13.70 5.11 -19.42
C GLY A 162 13.62 4.80 -17.91
N PHE A 163 14.30 5.58 -17.08
CA PHE A 163 14.19 5.60 -15.61
C PHE A 163 14.13 7.05 -15.09
N TYR A 164 13.73 7.27 -13.83
CA TYR A 164 13.56 8.64 -13.30
C TYR A 164 14.15 8.84 -11.89
N ASN A 165 14.22 7.80 -11.06
CA ASN A 165 14.76 7.81 -9.69
C ASN A 165 15.65 6.58 -9.43
N LEU A 166 16.29 6.54 -8.25
CA LEU A 166 17.03 5.38 -7.76
C LEU A 166 16.17 4.10 -7.75
N SER A 167 14.91 4.19 -7.34
CA SER A 167 14.00 3.04 -7.23
C SER A 167 13.73 2.37 -8.59
N SER A 168 13.34 3.17 -9.59
CA SER A 168 13.11 2.71 -10.98
C SER A 168 14.39 2.18 -11.63
N LEU A 169 15.53 2.83 -11.45
CA LEU A 169 16.81 2.35 -11.97
C LEU A 169 17.18 1.00 -11.34
N HIS A 170 17.00 0.86 -10.03
CA HIS A 170 17.24 -0.40 -9.31
C HIS A 170 16.35 -1.53 -9.83
N TYR A 171 15.05 -1.30 -9.98
CA TYR A 171 14.11 -2.29 -10.48
C TYR A 171 14.42 -2.70 -11.94
N LEU A 172 14.76 -1.73 -12.80
CA LEU A 172 15.18 -2.01 -14.18
C LEU A 172 16.43 -2.87 -14.23
N LEU A 173 17.51 -2.45 -13.57
CA LEU A 173 18.77 -3.18 -13.62
C LEU A 173 18.63 -4.59 -13.05
N THR A 174 17.84 -4.75 -11.99
CA THR A 174 17.59 -6.06 -11.39
C THR A 174 16.75 -6.96 -12.31
N GLY A 175 15.74 -6.41 -13.01
CA GLY A 175 14.97 -7.15 -14.01
C GLY A 175 15.77 -7.50 -15.26
N LEU A 176 16.62 -6.58 -15.76
CA LEU A 176 17.54 -6.85 -16.87
C LEU A 176 18.51 -7.97 -16.53
N LYS A 177 19.13 -7.91 -15.35
CA LYS A 177 20.03 -8.97 -14.87
C LYS A 177 19.32 -10.32 -14.78
N ALA A 178 18.05 -10.34 -14.39
CA ALA A 178 17.24 -11.55 -14.31
C ALA A 178 16.96 -12.22 -15.66
N SER A 179 17.02 -11.45 -16.76
CA SER A 179 16.94 -11.93 -18.14
C SER A 179 18.31 -12.00 -18.85
N GLY A 180 19.43 -11.92 -18.12
CA GLY A 180 20.77 -12.00 -18.70
C GLY A 180 21.16 -10.80 -19.57
N ARG A 181 20.49 -9.67 -19.37
CA ARG A 181 20.76 -8.38 -20.02
C ARG A 181 21.57 -7.46 -19.12
N GLU A 182 22.25 -6.51 -19.73
CA GLU A 182 23.11 -5.52 -19.06
C GLU A 182 22.86 -4.11 -19.60
N ALA A 183 23.30 -3.10 -18.84
CA ALA A 183 23.26 -1.72 -19.30
C ALA A 183 24.33 -1.45 -20.37
N ALA A 184 23.97 -0.68 -21.40
CA ALA A 184 24.90 -0.28 -22.45
C ALA A 184 25.78 0.92 -22.06
N ASN A 185 25.34 1.71 -21.06
CA ASN A 185 25.94 2.98 -20.62
C ASN A 185 26.28 2.98 -19.11
N SER A 186 26.90 1.90 -18.61
CA SER A 186 27.20 1.72 -17.18
C SER A 186 27.96 2.89 -16.55
N ASP A 187 28.97 3.45 -17.22
CA ASP A 187 29.80 4.53 -16.67
C ASP A 187 28.98 5.79 -16.36
N GLU A 188 28.07 6.17 -17.27
CA GLU A 188 27.14 7.30 -17.08
C GLU A 188 26.24 7.07 -15.86
N LEU A 189 25.70 5.86 -15.73
CA LEU A 189 24.80 5.49 -14.63
C LEU A 189 25.53 5.42 -13.28
N ILE A 190 26.78 4.92 -13.27
CA ILE A 190 27.63 4.91 -12.06
C ILE A 190 27.86 6.33 -11.57
N GLU A 191 28.27 7.25 -12.45
CA GLU A 191 28.47 8.65 -12.10
C GLU A 191 27.18 9.33 -11.65
N TRP A 192 26.05 8.99 -12.27
CA TRP A 192 24.74 9.48 -11.84
C TRP A 192 24.38 9.03 -10.42
N VAL A 193 24.66 7.78 -10.05
CA VAL A 193 24.42 7.27 -8.69
C VAL A 193 25.40 7.85 -7.68
N ARG A 194 26.69 7.96 -8.00
CA ARG A 194 27.72 8.47 -7.07
C ARG A 194 27.42 9.89 -6.57
N LYS A 195 26.88 10.75 -7.45
CA LYS A 195 26.49 12.13 -7.12
C LYS A 195 25.33 12.24 -6.10
N ARG A 196 24.73 11.12 -5.70
CA ARG A 196 23.60 11.04 -4.77
C ARG A 196 23.99 10.62 -3.35
N GLN A 197 25.26 10.37 -3.09
CA GLN A 197 25.75 10.12 -1.73
C GLN A 197 25.85 11.45 -0.97
N ALA A 198 25.14 11.56 0.15
CA ALA A 198 25.21 12.69 1.07
C ALA A 198 26.52 12.66 1.88
N PRO A 199 26.98 13.80 2.44
CA PRO A 199 28.22 13.87 3.24
C PRO A 199 28.31 12.86 4.39
N GLY A 200 27.20 12.55 5.05
CA GLY A 200 27.06 11.56 6.12
C GLY A 200 27.00 10.11 5.63
N GLY A 201 27.13 9.85 4.33
CA GLY A 201 27.32 8.53 3.74
C GLY A 201 26.05 7.84 3.22
N GLY A 202 24.86 8.24 3.70
CA GLY A 202 23.59 7.78 3.15
C GLY A 202 23.31 8.35 1.77
N PHE A 203 22.36 7.75 1.02
CA PHE A 203 21.98 8.25 -0.31
C PHE A 203 20.62 8.96 -0.29
N VAL A 204 20.52 9.97 -1.14
CA VAL A 204 19.30 10.74 -1.41
C VAL A 204 18.86 10.48 -2.84
N ASP A 205 17.58 10.22 -3.07
CA ASP A 205 17.06 10.23 -4.44
C ASP A 205 16.92 11.67 -4.92
N VAL A 206 17.99 12.27 -5.46
CA VAL A 206 17.98 13.66 -5.92
C VAL A 206 17.03 13.81 -7.11
N ARG A 207 16.01 14.66 -6.93
CA ARG A 207 14.87 14.93 -7.84
C ARG A 207 14.92 16.33 -8.46
N GLU A 208 16.06 17.01 -8.44
CA GLU A 208 16.25 18.34 -9.03
C GLU A 208 17.68 18.42 -9.62
N GLU A 209 17.86 19.01 -10.81
CA GLU A 209 19.11 18.93 -11.58
C GLU A 209 20.36 19.44 -10.84
N ASN A 210 20.22 20.52 -10.08
CA ASN A 210 21.33 21.19 -9.40
C ASN A 210 21.27 21.04 -7.86
N ARG A 211 20.46 20.11 -7.35
CA ARG A 211 20.36 19.87 -5.90
C ARG A 211 21.46 18.92 -5.45
N LEU A 212 22.09 19.25 -4.33
CA LEU A 212 23.06 18.37 -3.68
C LEU A 212 22.35 17.45 -2.69
N PRO A 213 22.81 16.20 -2.53
CA PRO A 213 22.28 15.30 -1.49
C PRO A 213 22.62 15.87 -0.10
N ALA A 214 21.63 15.88 0.78
CA ALA A 214 21.75 16.36 2.16
C ALA A 214 21.50 15.23 3.16
N ASP A 215 22.17 15.30 4.32
CA ASP A 215 22.15 14.23 5.32
C ASP A 215 20.76 13.98 5.90
N ASP A 216 19.99 15.04 6.14
CA ASP A 216 18.62 15.01 6.65
C ASP A 216 17.60 14.43 5.63
N GLU A 217 18.00 14.30 4.36
CA GLU A 217 17.21 13.68 3.31
C GLU A 217 17.63 12.24 3.00
N ALA A 218 18.73 11.76 3.59
CA ALA A 218 19.25 10.42 3.36
C ALA A 218 18.26 9.36 3.84
N HIS A 219 18.22 8.22 3.15
CA HIS A 219 17.21 7.20 3.45
C HIS A 219 17.75 5.80 3.17
N VAL A 220 17.57 4.87 4.10
CA VAL A 220 18.11 3.50 4.01
C VAL A 220 17.69 2.76 2.73
N ALA A 221 16.46 2.96 2.25
CA ALA A 221 16.00 2.35 1.00
C ALA A 221 16.73 2.91 -0.23
N HIS A 222 16.99 4.22 -0.28
CA HIS A 222 17.76 4.85 -1.35
C HIS A 222 19.23 4.42 -1.29
N THR A 223 19.79 4.30 -0.08
CA THR A 223 21.13 3.72 0.14
C THR A 223 21.20 2.28 -0.39
N PHE A 224 20.22 1.43 -0.08
CA PHE A 224 20.15 0.07 -0.64
C PHE A 224 20.07 0.07 -2.17
N GLN A 225 19.22 0.90 -2.76
CA GLN A 225 19.08 0.99 -4.21
C GLN A 225 20.40 1.43 -4.85
N ALA A 226 21.03 2.49 -4.36
CA ALA A 226 22.29 3.02 -4.87
C ALA A 226 23.43 1.99 -4.79
N VAL A 227 23.64 1.37 -3.62
CA VAL A 227 24.67 0.34 -3.43
C VAL A 227 24.40 -0.87 -4.33
N SER A 228 23.14 -1.30 -4.44
CA SER A 228 22.76 -2.39 -5.34
C SER A 228 23.00 -2.04 -6.81
N ILE A 229 22.72 -0.80 -7.23
CA ILE A 229 22.94 -0.34 -8.60
C ILE A 229 24.44 -0.35 -8.91
N LEU A 230 25.26 0.28 -8.06
CA LEU A 230 26.72 0.29 -8.22
C LEU A 230 27.27 -1.13 -8.32
N ARG A 231 26.82 -2.05 -7.47
CA ARG A 231 27.21 -3.47 -7.53
C ARG A 231 26.79 -4.16 -8.83
N ILE A 232 25.60 -3.90 -9.35
CA ILE A 232 25.14 -4.49 -10.62
C ILE A 232 25.98 -3.96 -11.79
N LEU A 233 26.34 -2.68 -11.77
CA LEU A 233 27.10 -2.00 -12.82
C LEU A 233 28.62 -2.20 -12.71
N GLY A 234 29.12 -2.76 -11.59
CA GLY A 234 30.55 -2.89 -11.31
C GLY A 234 31.22 -1.57 -10.91
N GLY A 235 30.46 -0.59 -10.44
CA GLY A 235 30.97 0.68 -9.94
C GLY A 235 31.40 0.62 -8.48
N GLU A 236 32.43 1.37 -8.13
CA GLU A 236 32.86 1.56 -6.74
C GLU A 236 32.04 2.65 -6.06
N MET A 237 31.81 2.51 -4.76
CA MET A 237 31.12 3.53 -3.97
C MET A 237 32.10 4.62 -3.52
N PRO A 238 31.71 5.92 -3.50
CA PRO A 238 32.62 7.01 -3.15
C PRO A 238 33.12 6.94 -1.70
N ASP A 239 32.22 6.80 -0.73
CA ASP A 239 32.57 6.69 0.69
C ASP A 239 31.86 5.48 1.35
N PRO A 240 32.49 4.29 1.34
CA PRO A 240 31.93 3.11 1.97
C PRO A 240 31.89 3.13 3.50
N GLU A 241 32.83 3.81 4.13
CA GLU A 241 32.93 3.82 5.59
C GLU A 241 31.78 4.64 6.20
N SER A 242 31.54 5.84 5.66
CA SER A 242 30.41 6.67 6.09
C SER A 242 29.06 6.03 5.73
N CYS A 243 28.96 5.33 4.60
CA CYS A 243 27.75 4.58 4.24
C CYS A 243 27.43 3.48 5.27
N VAL A 244 28.44 2.69 5.68
CA VAL A 244 28.29 1.68 6.73
C VAL A 244 27.87 2.33 8.05
N GLN A 245 28.47 3.46 8.42
CA GLN A 245 28.14 4.16 9.65
C GLN A 245 26.70 4.69 9.64
N PHE A 246 26.27 5.37 8.57
CA PHE A 246 24.89 5.81 8.39
C PHE A 246 23.88 4.68 8.58
N VAL A 247 24.14 3.52 7.94
CA VAL A 247 23.22 2.37 8.04
C VAL A 247 23.20 1.81 9.46
N ARG A 248 24.36 1.73 10.12
CA ARG A 248 24.46 1.30 11.53
C ARG A 248 23.72 2.22 12.49
N ASP A 249 23.77 3.52 12.26
CA ASP A 249 23.07 4.52 13.07
C ASP A 249 21.55 4.47 12.87
N CYS A 250 21.07 3.88 11.77
CA CYS A 250 19.65 3.57 11.58
C CYS A 250 19.17 2.36 12.43
N GLN A 251 20.07 1.58 13.03
CA GLN A 251 19.68 0.46 13.90
C GLN A 251 19.11 1.01 15.21
N SER A 252 17.87 0.66 15.53
CA SER A 252 17.23 1.04 16.79
C SER A 252 17.64 0.13 17.94
N ASP A 253 17.38 0.58 19.17
CA ASP A 253 17.60 -0.20 20.39
C ASP A 253 16.84 -1.54 20.39
N SER A 254 15.72 -1.62 19.65
CA SER A 254 14.96 -2.86 19.50
C SER A 254 15.63 -3.91 18.62
N GLY A 255 16.69 -3.53 17.88
CA GLY A 255 17.43 -4.39 16.95
C GLY A 255 17.05 -4.20 15.48
N GLY A 256 15.81 -3.81 15.18
CA GLY A 256 15.37 -3.45 13.83
C GLY A 256 15.88 -2.09 13.36
N PHE A 257 15.82 -1.82 12.06
CA PHE A 257 16.29 -0.57 11.46
C PHE A 257 15.14 0.35 11.07
N ARG A 258 15.37 1.64 11.23
CA ARG A 258 14.53 2.74 10.77
C ARG A 258 15.02 3.25 9.40
N TRP A 259 14.35 4.24 8.82
CA TRP A 259 14.76 4.76 7.51
C TRP A 259 15.86 5.84 7.57
N HIS A 260 16.00 6.52 8.71
CA HIS A 260 17.02 7.54 8.97
C HIS A 260 17.47 7.48 10.45
N PRO A 261 18.70 7.90 10.80
CA PRO A 261 19.19 7.89 12.18
C PRO A 261 18.42 8.84 13.13
N ASP A 262 17.91 9.97 12.64
CA ASP A 262 17.13 10.91 13.47
C ASP A 262 15.77 10.33 13.86
N GLN A 263 15.63 10.04 15.15
CA GLN A 263 14.43 9.42 15.72
C GLN A 263 13.23 10.38 15.81
N ASN A 264 13.45 11.70 15.64
CA ASN A 264 12.41 12.71 15.79
C ASN A 264 11.49 12.82 14.57
N HIS A 265 11.87 12.23 13.43
CA HIS A 265 10.98 12.19 12.28
C HIS A 265 9.72 11.37 12.56
N SER A 266 8.55 11.95 12.30
CA SER A 266 7.28 11.22 12.34
C SER A 266 7.31 10.03 11.39
N GLY A 267 6.85 8.86 11.84
CA GLY A 267 6.83 7.64 11.03
C GLY A 267 8.20 6.94 10.89
N ASN A 268 9.25 7.40 11.57
CA ASN A 268 10.56 6.77 11.54
C ASN A 268 10.67 5.58 12.51
N PHE A 269 9.85 4.55 12.26
CA PHE A 269 9.80 3.34 13.07
C PHE A 269 10.72 2.25 12.52
N ALA A 270 11.12 1.31 13.39
CA ALA A 270 11.79 0.11 12.94
C ALA A 270 10.81 -0.74 12.10
N ASP A 271 11.21 -1.12 10.89
CA ASP A 271 10.37 -1.79 9.90
C ASP A 271 11.17 -2.87 9.15
N VAL A 272 10.51 -3.98 8.78
CA VAL A 272 11.17 -5.11 8.12
C VAL A 272 11.73 -4.73 6.74
N SER A 273 11.13 -3.76 6.06
CA SER A 273 11.62 -3.20 4.79
C SER A 273 12.96 -2.50 4.97
N TYR A 274 13.05 -1.63 5.96
CA TYR A 274 14.25 -0.87 6.30
C TYR A 274 15.34 -1.79 6.86
N THR A 275 14.95 -2.74 7.71
CA THR A 275 15.84 -3.77 8.25
C THR A 275 16.46 -4.62 7.14
N ARG A 276 15.66 -5.11 6.20
CA ARG A 276 16.16 -5.84 5.03
C ARG A 276 17.11 -4.98 4.19
N ALA A 277 16.73 -3.73 3.90
CA ALA A 277 17.56 -2.82 3.12
C ALA A 277 18.92 -2.58 3.78
N ALA A 278 18.94 -2.28 5.08
CA ALA A 278 20.13 -2.09 5.88
C ALA A 278 21.03 -3.32 5.89
N VAL A 279 20.47 -4.49 6.21
CA VAL A 279 21.19 -5.77 6.23
C VAL A 279 21.83 -6.08 4.88
N ARG A 280 21.12 -5.83 3.77
CA ARG A 280 21.65 -6.01 2.41
C ARG A 280 22.77 -5.03 2.08
N VAL A 281 22.68 -3.76 2.49
CA VAL A 281 23.77 -2.79 2.31
C VAL A 281 25.01 -3.25 3.06
N LEU A 282 24.86 -3.60 4.34
CA LEU A 282 25.98 -4.04 5.17
C LEU A 282 26.65 -5.28 4.57
N ASP A 283 25.88 -6.29 4.15
CA ASP A 283 26.38 -7.49 3.46
C ASP A 283 27.14 -7.15 2.18
N PHE A 284 26.59 -6.28 1.31
CA PHE A 284 27.26 -5.87 0.08
C PHE A 284 28.59 -5.15 0.31
N LEU A 285 28.77 -4.52 1.47
CA LEU A 285 29.98 -3.80 1.87
C LEU A 285 30.88 -4.61 2.81
N GLY A 286 30.58 -5.90 3.04
CA GLY A 286 31.36 -6.75 3.94
C GLY A 286 31.29 -6.34 5.41
N ALA A 287 30.25 -5.59 5.79
CA ALA A 287 29.99 -5.12 7.14
C ALA A 287 28.83 -5.90 7.79
N LYS A 288 28.62 -5.65 9.08
CA LYS A 288 27.57 -6.27 9.91
C LYS A 288 26.78 -5.19 10.67
N PRO A 289 25.53 -5.47 11.07
CA PRO A 289 24.78 -4.63 12.00
C PRO A 289 25.59 -4.32 13.26
N SER A 290 25.33 -3.19 13.91
CA SER A 290 25.98 -2.84 15.18
C SER A 290 25.69 -3.88 16.26
N ASN A 291 24.47 -4.42 16.27
CA ASN A 291 24.08 -5.57 17.07
C ASN A 291 23.35 -6.60 16.19
N GLU A 292 24.10 -7.56 15.66
CA GLU A 292 23.58 -8.61 14.77
C GLU A 292 22.56 -9.52 15.48
N ALA A 293 22.82 -9.90 16.73
CA ALA A 293 21.93 -10.76 17.50
C ALA A 293 20.56 -10.10 17.75
N ALA A 294 20.56 -8.83 18.19
CA ALA A 294 19.32 -8.08 18.38
C ALA A 294 18.55 -7.92 17.07
N CYS A 295 19.23 -7.74 15.92
CA CYS A 295 18.58 -7.71 14.62
C CYS A 295 17.85 -9.03 14.30
N ILE A 296 18.51 -10.17 14.52
CA ILE A 296 17.91 -11.50 14.30
C ILE A 296 16.72 -11.73 15.24
N GLU A 297 16.86 -11.38 16.52
CA GLU A 297 15.79 -11.47 17.51
C GLU A 297 14.60 -10.59 17.14
N TRP A 298 14.86 -9.35 16.70
CA TRP A 298 13.83 -8.42 16.27
C TRP A 298 13.07 -8.93 15.05
N ILE A 299 13.75 -9.42 14.00
CA ILE A 299 13.06 -10.00 12.83
C ILE A 299 12.22 -11.21 13.24
N ASN A 300 12.74 -12.08 14.12
CA ASN A 300 11.98 -13.20 14.67
C ASN A 300 10.76 -12.76 15.49
N SER A 301 10.81 -11.57 16.10
CA SER A 301 9.70 -11.02 16.86
C SER A 301 8.46 -10.75 15.99
N LEU A 302 8.66 -10.53 14.69
CA LEU A 302 7.60 -10.18 13.73
C LEU A 302 6.76 -11.38 13.27
N GLN A 303 7.20 -12.61 13.56
CA GLN A 303 6.48 -13.83 13.16
C GLN A 303 5.21 -14.01 14.00
N ASN A 304 4.07 -14.12 13.32
CA ASN A 304 2.75 -14.33 13.89
C ASN A 304 2.39 -15.81 13.98
N ALA A 305 1.28 -16.11 14.68
CA ALA A 305 0.75 -17.46 14.85
C ALA A 305 0.37 -18.17 13.54
N ASP A 306 0.05 -17.43 12.48
CA ASP A 306 -0.21 -17.99 11.15
C ASP A 306 1.08 -18.43 10.41
N GLY A 307 2.25 -18.21 11.02
CA GLY A 307 3.57 -18.54 10.50
C GLY A 307 4.23 -17.44 9.68
N GLY A 308 3.44 -16.47 9.18
CA GLY A 308 3.94 -15.33 8.41
C GLY A 308 4.53 -14.23 9.30
N PHE A 309 5.07 -13.18 8.69
CA PHE A 309 5.70 -12.06 9.40
C PHE A 309 4.96 -10.76 9.10
N GLY A 310 4.81 -9.89 10.09
CA GLY A 310 4.33 -8.51 9.93
C GLY A 310 5.43 -7.52 9.55
N ASP A 311 5.08 -6.31 9.10
CA ASP A 311 6.06 -5.25 8.81
C ASP A 311 6.71 -4.66 10.07
N GLN A 312 5.93 -4.59 11.14
CA GLN A 312 6.34 -4.15 12.48
C GLN A 312 5.74 -5.11 13.52
N PRO A 313 6.23 -5.12 14.77
CA PRO A 313 5.70 -6.00 15.81
C PRO A 313 4.17 -5.85 15.98
N GLY A 314 3.46 -6.99 15.98
CA GLY A 314 1.99 -7.02 16.10
C GLY A 314 1.21 -6.66 14.85
N TRP A 315 1.86 -6.49 13.70
CA TRP A 315 1.21 -6.32 12.40
C TRP A 315 0.85 -7.66 11.76
N ARG A 316 -0.27 -7.68 11.02
CA ARG A 316 -0.73 -8.86 10.31
C ARG A 316 0.34 -9.35 9.34
N SER A 317 0.36 -10.66 9.12
CA SER A 317 1.27 -11.27 8.16
C SER A 317 0.91 -10.86 6.73
N ARG A 318 1.93 -10.59 5.92
CA ARG A 318 1.80 -10.37 4.47
C ARG A 318 2.87 -11.14 3.73
N LEU A 319 2.66 -11.38 2.44
CA LEU A 319 3.66 -12.01 1.58
C LEU A 319 4.95 -11.17 1.51
N TYR A 320 4.84 -9.84 1.39
CA TYR A 320 6.01 -8.96 1.32
C TYR A 320 6.82 -8.89 2.60
N SER A 321 6.17 -8.74 3.75
CA SER A 321 6.86 -8.68 5.04
C SER A 321 7.50 -10.02 5.37
N THR A 322 6.82 -11.14 5.06
CA THR A 322 7.39 -12.49 5.16
C THR A 322 8.62 -12.65 4.27
N PHE A 323 8.54 -12.26 2.99
CA PHE A 323 9.70 -12.27 2.10
C PHE A 323 10.85 -11.43 2.65
N ARG A 324 10.57 -10.21 3.11
CA ARG A 324 11.59 -9.29 3.62
C ARG A 324 12.28 -9.83 4.87
N ALA A 325 11.52 -10.43 5.80
CA ALA A 325 12.05 -11.07 6.99
C ALA A 325 12.95 -12.27 6.65
N VAL A 326 12.46 -13.17 5.79
CA VAL A 326 13.20 -14.37 5.37
C VAL A 326 14.46 -13.99 4.58
N ASP A 327 14.38 -12.99 3.71
CA ASP A 327 15.53 -12.47 2.94
C ASP A 327 16.60 -11.86 3.85
N ALA A 328 16.19 -11.06 4.85
CA ALA A 328 17.10 -10.48 5.83
C ALA A 328 17.78 -11.56 6.69
N LEU A 329 17.01 -12.53 7.19
CA LEU A 329 17.54 -13.67 7.95
C LEU A 329 18.51 -14.52 7.11
N ALA A 330 18.18 -14.77 5.83
CA ALA A 330 19.06 -15.46 4.91
C ALA A 330 20.39 -14.71 4.76
N THR A 331 20.36 -13.40 4.59
CA THR A 331 21.59 -12.59 4.50
C THR A 331 22.42 -12.64 5.77
N LEU A 332 21.79 -12.50 6.94
CA LEU A 332 22.49 -12.54 8.24
C LEU A 332 23.12 -13.90 8.56
N THR A 333 22.60 -14.99 7.97
CA THR A 333 23.02 -16.37 8.28
C THR A 333 23.69 -17.09 7.10
N GLY A 334 24.18 -16.35 6.10
CA GLY A 334 24.93 -16.94 5.00
C GLY A 334 24.10 -17.84 4.06
N GLY A 335 22.80 -17.57 3.94
CA GLY A 335 21.88 -18.28 3.05
C GLY A 335 21.06 -19.39 3.72
N HIS A 336 21.00 -19.43 5.05
CA HIS A 336 20.31 -20.48 5.81
C HIS A 336 19.13 -19.97 6.66
N PRO A 337 18.12 -19.31 6.05
CA PRO A 337 17.04 -18.67 6.80
C PRO A 337 16.21 -19.64 7.65
N GLU A 338 16.03 -20.90 7.23
CA GLU A 338 15.26 -21.88 8.02
C GLU A 338 15.84 -22.11 9.42
N GLN A 339 17.16 -22.03 9.57
CA GLN A 339 17.86 -22.18 10.86
C GLN A 339 17.80 -20.89 11.68
N ALA A 340 17.72 -19.75 11.00
CA ALA A 340 17.65 -18.42 11.60
C ALA A 340 16.26 -18.07 12.14
N ILE A 341 15.21 -18.74 11.64
CA ILE A 341 13.85 -18.59 12.16
C ILE A 341 13.72 -19.44 13.42
N ILE A 342 13.76 -18.77 14.57
CA ILE A 342 13.77 -19.37 15.90
C ILE A 342 12.40 -20.01 16.15
N ARG A 343 12.44 -21.30 16.49
CA ARG A 343 11.27 -22.05 16.95
C ARG A 343 10.77 -21.49 18.28
N LYS A 344 9.51 -21.07 18.34
CA LYS A 344 8.92 -20.41 19.51
C LYS A 344 7.40 -20.61 19.57
N GLU A 345 6.80 -20.36 20.73
CA GLU A 345 5.35 -20.31 20.88
C GLU A 345 4.82 -18.91 20.56
N ARG A 346 3.68 -18.86 19.88
CA ARG A 346 2.94 -17.64 19.55
C ARG A 346 1.47 -17.82 19.84
N ALA A 347 0.92 -16.92 20.64
CA ALA A 347 -0.53 -16.80 20.78
C ALA A 347 -1.11 -16.18 19.49
N PRO A 348 -2.26 -16.67 19.01
CA PRO A 348 -3.02 -15.99 17.97
C PRO A 348 -3.36 -14.55 18.36
N ALA A 349 -3.33 -13.66 17.37
CA ALA A 349 -3.74 -12.28 17.57
C ALA A 349 -5.24 -12.25 17.91
N ARG A 350 -5.58 -11.73 19.09
CA ARG A 350 -6.98 -11.61 19.51
C ARG A 350 -7.61 -10.38 18.87
N THR A 351 -8.48 -10.57 17.90
CA THR A 351 -9.41 -9.53 17.47
C THR A 351 -10.60 -9.52 18.43
N LYS A 352 -11.04 -8.32 18.85
CA LYS A 352 -12.26 -8.19 19.65
C LYS A 352 -13.45 -8.26 18.69
N PRO A 353 -14.40 -9.21 18.87
CA PRO A 353 -15.63 -9.20 18.10
C PRO A 353 -16.38 -7.88 18.28
N ILE A 354 -17.05 -7.44 17.22
CA ILE A 354 -17.92 -6.26 17.29
C ILE A 354 -19.27 -6.73 17.86
N PRO A 355 -19.77 -6.15 18.98
CA PRO A 355 -21.05 -6.55 19.56
C PRO A 355 -22.22 -6.32 18.60
N GLU A 356 -22.94 -7.39 18.29
CA GLU A 356 -24.01 -7.41 17.28
C GLU A 356 -25.22 -6.55 17.66
N ASP A 357 -25.49 -6.44 18.96
CA ASP A 357 -26.64 -5.74 19.52
C ASP A 357 -26.43 -4.22 19.66
N GLN A 358 -25.20 -3.74 19.42
CA GLN A 358 -24.83 -2.34 19.66
C GLN A 358 -24.64 -1.51 18.40
N PHE A 359 -24.44 -2.15 17.24
CA PHE A 359 -24.04 -1.46 16.02
C PHE A 359 -24.79 -1.97 14.79
N GLN A 360 -24.94 -1.09 13.82
CA GLN A 360 -25.52 -1.36 12.50
C GLN A 360 -24.52 -1.00 11.41
N ILE A 361 -24.74 -1.51 10.19
CA ILE A 361 -23.92 -1.19 9.03
C ILE A 361 -24.55 -0.01 8.28
N PHE A 362 -23.77 1.06 8.13
CA PHE A 362 -24.14 2.23 7.33
C PHE A 362 -23.19 2.37 6.14
N GLN A 363 -23.67 2.97 5.04
CA GLN A 363 -22.89 3.12 3.82
C GLN A 363 -22.51 4.58 3.55
N ALA A 364 -21.22 4.80 3.30
CA ALA A 364 -20.65 6.09 2.96
C ALA A 364 -19.98 6.09 1.58
N LEU A 365 -19.96 7.24 0.93
CA LEU A 365 -19.23 7.43 -0.33
C LEU A 365 -18.72 8.87 -0.46
N PHE A 366 -17.43 9.03 -0.77
CA PHE A 366 -16.79 10.33 -0.79
C PHE A 366 -16.55 10.86 -2.20
N LYS A 367 -16.42 12.19 -2.29
CA LYS A 367 -16.14 12.95 -3.52
C LYS A 367 -17.18 12.70 -4.63
N ILE A 368 -18.44 12.58 -4.23
CA ILE A 368 -19.57 12.48 -5.15
C ILE A 368 -19.88 13.85 -5.77
N PRO A 369 -20.62 13.94 -6.89
CA PRO A 369 -21.05 15.23 -7.42
C PRO A 369 -21.88 16.01 -6.40
N VAL A 370 -21.97 17.34 -6.59
CA VAL A 370 -22.94 18.14 -5.84
C VAL A 370 -24.34 17.68 -6.23
N ILE A 371 -25.21 17.51 -5.24
CA ILE A 371 -26.58 17.01 -5.42
C ILE A 371 -27.61 18.07 -5.02
N GLU A 372 -28.85 17.86 -5.44
CA GLU A 372 -29.99 18.70 -5.09
C GLU A 372 -30.89 18.03 -4.05
N GLU A 373 -31.81 18.80 -3.45
CA GLU A 373 -32.77 18.26 -2.47
C GLU A 373 -33.59 17.08 -3.04
N GLY A 374 -33.92 17.13 -4.34
CA GLY A 374 -34.70 16.11 -5.03
C GLY A 374 -34.01 14.74 -5.09
N ASP A 375 -32.68 14.71 -5.02
CA ASP A 375 -31.88 13.49 -5.15
C ASP A 375 -31.83 12.66 -3.86
N LEU A 376 -32.04 13.31 -2.70
CA LEU A 376 -31.82 12.74 -1.37
C LEU A 376 -32.58 11.44 -1.14
N VAL A 377 -33.87 11.40 -1.52
CA VAL A 377 -34.72 10.22 -1.31
C VAL A 377 -34.24 9.06 -2.17
N GLY A 378 -33.89 9.31 -3.44
CA GLY A 378 -33.40 8.26 -4.35
C GLY A 378 -32.04 7.71 -3.90
N LEU A 379 -31.13 8.58 -3.47
CA LEU A 379 -29.83 8.16 -2.92
C LEU A 379 -29.98 7.38 -1.62
N HIS A 380 -30.89 7.78 -0.73
CA HIS A 380 -31.18 7.04 0.49
C HIS A 380 -31.75 5.65 0.18
N GLN A 381 -32.70 5.56 -0.77
CA GLN A 381 -33.27 4.28 -1.22
C GLN A 381 -32.22 3.36 -1.87
N ARG A 382 -31.15 3.91 -2.44
CA ARG A 382 -29.98 3.16 -2.93
C ARG A 382 -29.03 2.68 -1.82
N GLY A 383 -29.37 2.95 -0.56
CA GLY A 383 -28.65 2.50 0.63
C GLY A 383 -27.57 3.45 1.14
N PHE A 384 -27.46 4.67 0.60
CA PHE A 384 -26.48 5.64 1.12
C PHE A 384 -26.97 6.28 2.42
N ASN A 385 -26.04 6.43 3.37
CA ASN A 385 -26.27 7.06 4.68
C ASN A 385 -25.35 8.26 4.91
N LEU A 386 -24.16 8.28 4.32
CA LEU A 386 -23.24 9.41 4.45
C LEU A 386 -22.63 9.74 3.08
N LEU A 387 -22.82 10.96 2.60
CA LEU A 387 -22.30 11.39 1.30
C LEU A 387 -21.37 12.59 1.46
N ALA A 388 -20.16 12.50 0.91
CA ALA A 388 -19.25 13.64 0.87
C ALA A 388 -19.27 14.28 -0.53
N LEU A 389 -19.79 15.49 -0.62
CA LEU A 389 -19.93 16.23 -1.86
C LEU A 389 -18.58 16.82 -2.28
N LYS A 390 -18.24 16.73 -3.57
CA LYS A 390 -17.05 17.34 -4.16
C LYS A 390 -17.17 18.86 -4.26
N SER A 391 -17.15 19.52 -3.11
CA SER A 391 -17.34 20.96 -2.91
C SER A 391 -16.76 21.39 -1.56
N ASP A 392 -16.42 22.67 -1.42
CA ASP A 392 -16.14 23.34 -0.13
C ASP A 392 -17.22 24.39 0.22
N ASP A 393 -18.36 24.38 -0.47
CA ASP A 393 -19.49 25.27 -0.20
C ASP A 393 -20.35 24.77 0.96
N PHE A 394 -20.11 25.35 2.14
CA PHE A 394 -20.87 25.07 3.36
C PHE A 394 -22.35 25.43 3.27
N ALA A 395 -22.76 26.36 2.42
CA ALA A 395 -24.16 26.77 2.29
C ALA A 395 -25.00 25.68 1.61
N ILE A 396 -24.45 25.04 0.57
CA ILE A 396 -25.08 23.91 -0.11
C ILE A 396 -25.29 22.75 0.87
N ALA A 397 -24.25 22.36 1.61
CA ALA A 397 -24.35 21.30 2.60
C ALA A 397 -25.34 21.65 3.72
N ALA A 398 -25.37 22.90 4.20
CA ALA A 398 -26.34 23.32 5.21
C ALA A 398 -27.80 23.19 4.73
N SER A 399 -28.09 23.64 3.50
CA SER A 399 -29.41 23.53 2.89
C SER A 399 -29.86 22.07 2.77
N LEU A 400 -28.98 21.19 2.28
CA LEU A 400 -29.26 19.75 2.16
C LEU A 400 -29.50 19.10 3.52
N ARG A 401 -28.78 19.49 4.57
CA ARG A 401 -29.01 18.99 5.95
C ARG A 401 -30.36 19.43 6.51
N ASP A 402 -30.80 20.65 6.21
CA ASP A 402 -32.14 21.10 6.60
C ASP A 402 -33.23 20.30 5.89
N ALA A 403 -33.05 20.00 4.60
CA ALA A 403 -33.94 19.13 3.85
C ALA A 403 -33.95 17.68 4.39
N ILE A 404 -32.78 17.11 4.70
CA ILE A 404 -32.65 15.77 5.32
C ILE A 404 -33.44 15.71 6.63
N ARG A 405 -33.29 16.73 7.50
CA ARG A 405 -34.03 16.84 8.77
C ARG A 405 -35.54 16.97 8.55
N ALA A 406 -35.97 17.83 7.61
CA ALA A 406 -37.38 18.02 7.28
C ALA A 406 -38.04 16.74 6.74
N LYS A 407 -37.27 15.91 6.00
CA LYS A 407 -37.74 14.62 5.45
C LYS A 407 -37.53 13.43 6.39
N ASN A 408 -36.91 13.63 7.56
CA ASN A 408 -36.55 12.58 8.52
C ASN A 408 -35.78 11.41 7.89
N LEU A 409 -34.81 11.73 7.03
CA LEU A 409 -33.97 10.72 6.37
C LEU A 409 -32.81 10.31 7.29
N PRO A 410 -32.52 9.01 7.49
CA PRO A 410 -31.36 8.53 8.24
C PRO A 410 -30.10 8.61 7.37
N MET A 411 -29.74 9.85 7.02
CA MET A 411 -28.63 10.22 6.16
C MET A 411 -27.96 11.50 6.68
N GLU A 412 -26.68 11.71 6.35
CA GLU A 412 -25.93 12.94 6.57
C GLU A 412 -25.16 13.30 5.29
N VAL A 413 -24.93 14.60 5.08
CA VAL A 413 -24.03 15.08 4.01
C VAL A 413 -22.88 15.86 4.60
N VAL A 414 -21.70 15.64 4.05
CA VAL A 414 -20.47 16.39 4.34
C VAL A 414 -19.84 16.89 3.05
N LEU A 415 -18.75 17.64 3.16
CA LEU A 415 -18.00 18.17 2.03
C LEU A 415 -16.67 17.45 1.91
N CYS A 416 -16.17 17.26 0.69
CA CYS A 416 -14.87 16.69 0.40
C CYS A 416 -14.32 17.37 -0.85
N PRO A 417 -13.80 18.60 -0.73
CA PRO A 417 -13.27 19.31 -1.89
C PRO A 417 -12.07 18.58 -2.48
N GLU A 418 -11.89 18.76 -3.77
CA GLU A 418 -10.64 18.39 -4.42
C GLU A 418 -9.61 19.48 -4.13
N ALA A 419 -8.68 19.22 -3.22
CA ALA A 419 -7.60 20.15 -2.94
C ALA A 419 -6.50 20.04 -4.03
N TYR A 420 -6.90 20.19 -5.29
CA TYR A 420 -6.02 20.07 -6.47
C TYR A 420 -4.86 21.05 -6.43
N SER A 421 -5.00 22.19 -5.73
CA SER A 421 -3.95 23.18 -5.53
C SER A 421 -2.87 22.74 -4.54
N HIS A 422 -3.13 21.73 -3.70
CA HIS A 422 -2.21 21.34 -2.64
C HIS A 422 -0.91 20.76 -3.21
N ARG A 423 0.22 21.22 -2.68
CA ARG A 423 1.57 20.82 -3.08
C ARG A 423 2.39 20.53 -1.83
N ALA A 424 3.17 19.45 -1.88
CA ALA A 424 4.16 19.16 -0.84
C ALA A 424 5.50 18.76 -1.46
N ARG A 425 6.59 19.29 -0.91
CA ARG A 425 7.95 18.92 -1.28
C ARG A 425 8.43 17.78 -0.40
N ILE A 426 8.98 16.75 -1.03
CA ILE A 426 9.54 15.59 -0.34
C ILE A 426 11.07 15.57 -0.47
N SER A 427 11.70 14.66 0.27
CA SER A 427 13.15 14.45 0.23
C SER A 427 13.67 14.32 -1.19
N GLY A 428 14.84 14.90 -1.46
CA GLY A 428 15.41 14.96 -2.80
C GLY A 428 14.83 16.08 -3.67
N GLY A 429 13.84 16.83 -3.17
CA GLY A 429 13.33 18.04 -3.81
C GLY A 429 12.08 17.85 -4.65
N ALA A 430 11.55 16.63 -4.81
CA ALA A 430 10.37 16.39 -5.63
C ALA A 430 9.16 17.18 -5.10
N LEU A 431 8.53 17.93 -6.00
CA LEU A 431 7.27 18.62 -5.73
C LEU A 431 6.11 17.72 -6.12
N LEU A 432 5.35 17.29 -5.14
CA LEU A 432 4.17 16.47 -5.31
C LEU A 432 2.93 17.34 -5.51
N HIS A 433 2.01 16.88 -6.36
CA HIS A 433 0.78 17.57 -6.73
C HIS A 433 -0.44 16.81 -6.25
N HIS A 434 -1.49 17.51 -5.83
CA HIS A 434 -2.76 16.88 -5.39
C HIS A 434 -2.56 15.90 -4.22
N VAL A 435 -1.85 16.37 -3.19
CA VAL A 435 -1.41 15.56 -2.06
C VAL A 435 -2.46 15.39 -0.95
N ALA A 436 -3.67 15.96 -1.06
CA ALA A 436 -4.67 15.83 -0.01
C ALA A 436 -6.10 15.93 -0.53
N ASN A 437 -6.98 15.14 0.06
CA ASN A 437 -8.43 15.23 0.02
C ASN A 437 -8.94 15.31 1.47
N PRO A 438 -9.31 16.50 1.96
CA PRO A 438 -9.86 16.70 3.28
C PRO A 438 -11.38 16.53 3.28
N VAL A 439 -11.95 15.97 4.34
CA VAL A 439 -13.40 15.94 4.56
C VAL A 439 -13.79 17.08 5.50
N LEU A 440 -14.72 17.94 5.10
CA LEU A 440 -15.16 19.10 5.87
C LEU A 440 -16.54 18.85 6.47
N ASN A 441 -16.67 19.04 7.77
CA ASN A 441 -17.94 18.88 8.47
C ASN A 441 -18.76 20.19 8.36
N PRO A 442 -19.94 20.20 7.74
CA PRO A 442 -20.78 21.39 7.66
C PRO A 442 -21.26 21.89 9.04
N ALA A 443 -21.20 21.06 10.08
CA ALA A 443 -21.48 21.45 11.46
C ALA A 443 -20.41 22.35 12.10
N TRP A 444 -19.24 22.49 11.48
CA TRP A 444 -18.14 23.30 12.01
C TRP A 444 -18.56 24.75 12.29
N THR A 445 -18.10 25.23 13.44
CA THR A 445 -18.18 26.63 13.87
C THR A 445 -17.40 27.54 12.92
N PRO A 446 -17.64 28.87 12.94
CA PRO A 446 -16.84 29.81 12.16
C PRO A 446 -15.33 29.72 12.43
N ALA A 447 -14.93 29.39 13.66
CA ALA A 447 -13.52 29.22 14.04
C ALA A 447 -12.89 27.97 13.39
N GLU A 448 -13.58 26.84 13.42
CA GLU A 448 -13.13 25.60 12.76
C GLU A 448 -13.07 25.76 11.23
N ARG A 449 -14.05 26.46 10.63
CA ARG A 449 -14.00 26.80 9.20
C ARG A 449 -12.83 27.73 8.87
N ALA A 450 -12.40 28.59 9.79
CA ALA A 450 -11.22 29.42 9.61
C ALA A 450 -9.93 28.58 9.60
N ILE A 451 -9.85 27.52 10.42
CA ILE A 451 -8.75 26.55 10.39
C ILE A 451 -8.65 25.90 9.00
N TRP A 452 -9.78 25.45 8.42
CA TRP A 452 -9.79 24.95 7.03
C TRP A 452 -9.24 25.98 6.03
N LYS A 453 -9.68 27.24 6.07
CA LYS A 453 -9.21 28.28 5.15
C LYS A 453 -7.70 28.53 5.27
N THR A 454 -7.18 28.56 6.49
CA THR A 454 -5.75 28.71 6.75
C THR A 454 -4.96 27.51 6.22
N ALA A 455 -5.42 26.29 6.51
CA ALA A 455 -4.81 25.05 6.04
C ALA A 455 -4.82 24.93 4.51
N ASN A 456 -5.95 25.23 3.86
CA ASN A 456 -6.11 25.20 2.40
C ASN A 456 -5.17 26.21 1.72
N THR A 457 -5.06 27.41 2.29
CA THR A 457 -4.11 28.42 1.81
C THR A 457 -2.68 27.94 1.96
N ALA A 458 -2.31 27.43 3.14
CA ALA A 458 -0.97 26.89 3.42
C ALA A 458 -0.61 25.74 2.45
N GLY A 459 -1.55 24.83 2.20
CA GLY A 459 -1.35 23.67 1.33
C GLY A 459 -1.00 24.02 -0.11
N ALA A 460 -1.39 25.19 -0.61
CA ALA A 460 -1.09 25.64 -1.97
C ALA A 460 0.37 26.13 -2.18
N HIS A 461 1.16 26.30 -1.11
CA HIS A 461 2.47 26.94 -1.19
C HIS A 461 3.66 26.00 -1.46
N GLY A 462 3.47 24.69 -1.65
CA GLY A 462 4.57 23.76 -1.92
C GLY A 462 5.52 23.58 -0.74
N LEU A 463 4.93 23.49 0.46
CA LEU A 463 5.64 23.31 1.74
C LEU A 463 6.45 22.01 1.74
N ASP A 464 7.58 21.97 2.45
CA ASP A 464 8.20 20.68 2.80
C ASP A 464 7.24 19.81 3.62
N TRP A 465 7.46 18.49 3.60
CA TRP A 465 6.56 17.54 4.22
C TRP A 465 6.31 17.81 5.73
N PRO A 466 7.33 18.01 6.59
CA PRO A 466 7.09 18.36 8.00
C PRO A 466 6.22 19.61 8.19
N THR A 467 6.49 20.67 7.42
CA THR A 467 5.71 21.91 7.49
C THR A 467 4.29 21.71 6.95
N TYR A 468 4.12 20.88 5.93
CA TYR A 468 2.79 20.50 5.42
C TYR A 468 1.99 19.74 6.48
N GLN A 469 2.63 18.82 7.21
CA GLN A 469 2.01 18.10 8.30
C GLN A 469 1.54 19.04 9.43
N GLU A 470 2.40 19.99 9.83
CA GLU A 470 2.11 20.95 10.89
C GLU A 470 1.02 21.95 10.51
N ARG A 471 1.07 22.49 9.28
CA ARG A 471 0.21 23.61 8.87
C ARG A 471 -1.08 23.21 8.17
N VAL A 472 -1.16 21.98 7.66
CA VAL A 472 -2.31 21.51 6.89
C VAL A 472 -2.95 20.30 7.56
N ILE A 473 -2.21 19.21 7.70
CA ILE A 473 -2.77 17.91 8.12
C ILE A 473 -3.21 17.92 9.59
N SER A 474 -2.31 18.31 10.51
CA SER A 474 -2.56 18.26 11.95
C SER A 474 -3.71 19.18 12.40
N PRO A 475 -3.82 20.44 11.93
CA PRO A 475 -4.93 21.32 12.31
C PRO A 475 -6.29 20.80 11.81
N LEU A 476 -6.33 20.19 10.62
CA LEU A 476 -7.55 19.58 10.07
C LEU A 476 -7.98 18.37 10.89
N GLN A 477 -7.05 17.56 11.36
CA GLN A 477 -7.35 16.41 12.22
C GLN A 477 -7.89 16.82 13.58
N GLN A 478 -7.35 17.88 14.18
CA GLN A 478 -7.80 18.40 15.46
C GLN A 478 -9.28 18.80 15.45
N ILE A 479 -9.81 19.22 14.30
CA ILE A 479 -11.22 19.56 14.11
C ILE A 479 -12.06 18.41 13.49
N GLY A 480 -11.52 17.19 13.49
CA GLY A 480 -12.24 16.00 13.04
C GLY A 480 -12.29 15.80 11.52
N SER A 481 -11.43 16.45 10.73
CA SER A 481 -11.30 16.16 9.31
C SER A 481 -10.49 14.88 9.09
N ARG A 482 -10.93 14.05 8.14
CA ARG A 482 -10.09 12.99 7.56
C ARG A 482 -9.35 13.52 6.35
N VAL A 483 -8.06 13.22 6.26
CA VAL A 483 -7.19 13.63 5.16
C VAL A 483 -6.49 12.40 4.59
N TYR A 484 -6.60 12.21 3.29
CA TYR A 484 -5.94 11.14 2.54
C TYR A 484 -5.44 11.70 1.19
N PRO A 485 -4.35 11.17 0.62
CA PRO A 485 -3.96 11.51 -0.74
C PRO A 485 -4.80 10.70 -1.73
N GLU A 486 -5.04 11.24 -2.92
CA GLU A 486 -5.65 10.45 -4.01
C GLU A 486 -4.65 9.43 -4.55
N GLN A 487 -3.45 9.91 -4.89
CA GLN A 487 -2.39 9.11 -5.52
C GLN A 487 -1.26 8.84 -4.52
N ASP A 488 -0.69 7.64 -4.62
CA ASP A 488 0.63 7.38 -4.07
C ASP A 488 1.65 7.67 -5.15
N PHE A 489 2.69 8.41 -4.79
CA PHE A 489 3.76 8.70 -5.72
C PHE A 489 4.71 7.51 -5.81
N GLU A 490 5.24 7.06 -4.66
CA GLU A 490 6.24 6.00 -4.58
C GLU A 490 6.12 5.25 -3.25
N MET A 491 6.57 4.00 -3.19
CA MET A 491 6.50 3.15 -2.00
C MET A 491 7.21 3.78 -0.80
N GLU A 492 8.40 4.33 -1.00
CA GLU A 492 9.23 4.94 0.05
C GLU A 492 8.55 6.19 0.63
N HIS A 493 7.92 6.99 -0.24
CA HIS A 493 7.11 8.13 0.19
C HIS A 493 5.87 7.67 0.95
N ALA A 494 5.11 6.72 0.40
CA ALA A 494 3.92 6.17 1.04
C ALA A 494 4.26 5.59 2.43
N PHE A 495 5.40 4.92 2.59
CA PHE A 495 5.79 4.41 3.90
C PHE A 495 5.99 5.52 4.91
N ARG A 496 6.76 6.55 4.56
CA ARG A 496 7.00 7.69 5.46
C ARG A 496 5.72 8.45 5.82
N THR A 497 4.85 8.72 4.85
CA THR A 497 3.67 9.57 5.07
C THR A 497 2.52 8.85 5.74
N TYR A 498 2.33 7.56 5.46
CA TYR A 498 1.33 6.74 6.13
C TYR A 498 1.79 6.29 7.52
N ASP A 499 3.05 5.87 7.70
CA ASP A 499 3.56 5.52 9.03
C ASP A 499 3.50 6.73 9.97
N ALA A 500 3.71 7.95 9.47
CA ALA A 500 3.56 9.17 10.25
C ALA A 500 2.13 9.45 10.74
N GLY A 501 1.10 8.90 10.08
CA GLY A 501 -0.31 9.08 10.47
C GLY A 501 -0.83 8.00 11.43
N LEU A 502 -0.04 6.96 11.68
CA LEU A 502 -0.39 5.92 12.63
C LEU A 502 -0.49 6.45 14.05
N SER A 503 -1.34 5.82 14.86
CA SER A 503 -1.50 6.13 16.29
C SER A 503 -1.81 7.61 16.59
N GLY A 504 -2.48 8.30 15.66
CA GLY A 504 -2.81 9.71 15.80
C GLY A 504 -1.64 10.67 15.53
N GLY A 505 -0.56 10.19 14.90
CA GLY A 505 0.56 11.03 14.47
C GLY A 505 0.19 12.01 13.34
N PRO A 506 1.11 12.88 12.90
CA PRO A 506 0.81 14.01 12.02
C PRO A 506 0.79 13.68 10.50
N GLY A 507 0.74 12.41 10.11
CA GLY A 507 0.66 11.97 8.70
C GLY A 507 -0.78 11.80 8.19
N TYR A 508 -1.00 10.95 7.17
CA TYR A 508 -2.36 10.65 6.69
C TYR A 508 -3.05 9.58 7.54
N HIS A 509 -4.35 9.75 7.83
CA HIS A 509 -5.13 8.85 8.72
C HIS A 509 -6.14 7.99 7.98
N ALA A 510 -6.19 8.18 6.67
CA ALA A 510 -7.01 7.42 5.76
C ALA A 510 -6.22 7.15 4.49
N ILE A 511 -6.62 6.09 3.78
CA ILE A 511 -6.01 5.67 2.54
C ILE A 511 -7.11 5.41 1.52
N LEU A 512 -6.87 5.81 0.28
CA LEU A 512 -7.78 5.47 -0.80
C LEU A 512 -7.61 3.98 -1.15
N THR A 513 -8.69 3.20 -1.03
CA THR A 513 -8.69 1.76 -1.35
C THR A 513 -9.62 1.43 -2.50
N GLY A 514 -10.78 2.09 -2.54
CA GLY A 514 -11.77 1.95 -3.62
C GLY A 514 -11.84 3.25 -4.41
N PHE A 515 -11.71 3.14 -5.72
CA PHE A 515 -11.87 4.26 -6.62
C PHE A 515 -12.90 3.93 -7.69
N ASN A 516 -13.65 4.92 -8.11
CA ASN A 516 -14.67 4.72 -9.11
C ASN A 516 -14.12 4.41 -10.51
N TRP A 517 -13.01 5.04 -10.90
CA TRP A 517 -12.43 4.83 -12.22
C TRP A 517 -11.75 3.46 -12.32
N ALA A 518 -11.86 2.80 -13.48
CA ALA A 518 -11.10 1.59 -13.72
C ALA A 518 -9.61 1.95 -13.88
N PRO A 519 -8.68 1.29 -13.18
CA PRO A 519 -8.86 0.16 -12.24
C PRO A 519 -9.40 0.58 -10.86
N ARG A 520 -10.47 -0.07 -10.38
CA ARG A 520 -11.20 0.36 -9.16
C ARG A 520 -10.52 -0.01 -7.85
N ASP A 521 -9.71 -1.06 -7.87
CA ASP A 521 -9.02 -1.60 -6.69
C ASP A 521 -7.67 -0.91 -6.53
N PHE A 522 -7.65 0.18 -5.77
CA PHE A 522 -6.47 1.02 -5.64
C PHE A 522 -5.37 0.39 -4.76
N VAL A 523 -5.69 -0.64 -3.98
CA VAL A 523 -4.67 -1.48 -3.36
C VAL A 523 -3.96 -2.30 -4.43
N ARG A 524 -4.64 -2.80 -5.46
CA ARG A 524 -3.97 -3.51 -6.58
C ARG A 524 -3.24 -2.58 -7.56
N VAL A 525 -3.68 -1.33 -7.68
CA VAL A 525 -2.98 -0.25 -8.41
C VAL A 525 -1.66 0.09 -7.73
N PHE A 526 -1.72 0.26 -6.40
CA PHE A 526 -0.58 0.59 -5.54
C PHE A 526 -0.41 -0.49 -4.46
N PRO A 527 0.19 -1.67 -4.77
CA PRO A 527 0.24 -2.82 -3.87
C PRO A 527 0.90 -2.59 -2.51
N TRP A 528 1.69 -1.53 -2.37
CA TRP A 528 2.23 -1.12 -1.08
C TRP A 528 1.18 -0.57 -0.11
N ARG A 529 -0.03 -0.19 -0.57
CA ARG A 529 -1.17 0.19 0.30
C ARG A 529 -1.70 -0.96 1.12
N GLU A 530 -1.47 -2.20 0.67
CA GLU A 530 -1.95 -3.42 1.33
C GLU A 530 -1.57 -3.43 2.82
N ARG A 531 -0.38 -2.95 3.21
CA ARG A 531 0.07 -2.93 4.61
C ARG A 531 -0.77 -2.05 5.55
N TYR A 532 -1.58 -1.14 5.01
CA TYR A 532 -2.30 -0.14 5.79
C TYR A 532 -3.81 -0.39 5.88
N VAL A 533 -4.34 -1.40 5.17
CA VAL A 533 -5.79 -1.64 5.07
C VAL A 533 -6.49 -1.92 6.41
N ASP A 534 -5.73 -2.30 7.43
CA ASP A 534 -6.18 -2.53 8.81
C ASP A 534 -5.54 -1.57 9.82
N ARG A 535 -4.79 -0.57 9.33
CA ARG A 535 -4.04 0.41 10.15
C ARG A 535 -4.54 1.84 10.00
N LEU A 536 -4.96 2.20 8.79
CA LEU A 536 -5.55 3.49 8.46
C LEU A 536 -6.99 3.27 7.97
N THR A 537 -7.82 4.30 8.00
CA THR A 537 -9.21 4.18 7.53
C THR A 537 -9.22 3.93 6.02
N PRO A 538 -9.70 2.77 5.54
CA PRO A 538 -9.85 2.54 4.11
C PRO A 538 -10.99 3.43 3.58
N THR A 539 -10.78 4.12 2.46
CA THR A 539 -11.72 5.11 1.89
C THR A 539 -12.13 4.71 0.47
N ALA A 540 -13.41 4.92 0.16
CA ALA A 540 -14.00 4.80 -1.15
C ALA A 540 -14.31 6.21 -1.71
N ASP A 541 -13.80 6.50 -2.90
CA ASP A 541 -13.86 7.82 -3.53
C ASP A 541 -14.29 7.72 -5.00
N VAL A 542 -15.17 8.63 -5.44
CA VAL A 542 -15.71 8.63 -6.81
C VAL A 542 -14.97 9.56 -7.76
N ASP A 543 -14.33 10.59 -7.22
CA ASP A 543 -13.73 11.69 -7.96
C ASP A 543 -14.62 12.23 -9.10
N ALA A 544 -15.86 12.59 -8.78
CA ALA A 544 -16.86 12.98 -9.77
C ALA A 544 -17.27 14.46 -9.67
N HIS A 545 -17.28 15.15 -10.82
CA HIS A 545 -17.66 16.56 -10.93
C HIS A 545 -19.01 16.77 -11.61
N GLY A 546 -19.81 17.71 -11.10
CA GLY A 546 -20.94 18.25 -11.85
C GLY A 546 -22.18 17.36 -11.82
N ASP A 547 -22.53 16.78 -12.96
CA ASP A 547 -23.82 16.15 -13.23
C ASP A 547 -23.99 14.76 -12.57
N LEU A 548 -24.87 14.66 -11.58
CA LEU A 548 -25.17 13.41 -10.88
C LEU A 548 -25.73 12.32 -11.81
N GLU A 549 -26.55 12.65 -12.81
CA GLU A 549 -27.13 11.64 -13.70
C GLU A 549 -26.03 10.92 -14.47
N LYS A 550 -25.07 11.70 -15.01
CA LYS A 550 -23.88 11.19 -15.69
C LYS A 550 -23.04 10.25 -14.81
N TRP A 551 -22.89 10.57 -13.52
CA TRP A 551 -22.06 9.82 -12.58
C TRP A 551 -22.82 8.81 -11.72
N SER A 552 -24.14 8.71 -11.88
CA SER A 552 -24.97 7.84 -11.04
C SER A 552 -24.54 6.37 -11.10
N PRO A 553 -24.19 5.79 -12.27
CA PRO A 553 -23.69 4.41 -12.35
C PRO A 553 -22.38 4.18 -11.57
N GLN A 554 -21.55 5.22 -11.51
CA GLN A 554 -20.23 5.20 -10.89
C GLN A 554 -20.29 5.09 -9.36
N LEU A 555 -21.41 5.51 -8.74
CA LEU A 555 -21.60 5.43 -7.30
C LEU A 555 -21.75 3.99 -6.77
N ASP A 556 -21.99 3.02 -7.66
CA ASP A 556 -22.21 1.61 -7.29
C ASP A 556 -20.96 0.74 -7.40
N HIS A 557 -19.80 1.35 -7.74
CA HIS A 557 -18.53 0.64 -7.91
C HIS A 557 -17.83 0.34 -6.59
N CYS A 558 -17.86 1.26 -5.64
CA CYS A 558 -17.24 1.08 -4.33
C CYS A 558 -17.99 1.89 -3.28
N ARG A 559 -17.96 1.42 -2.04
CA ARG A 559 -18.58 2.09 -0.89
C ARG A 559 -17.75 1.84 0.37
N ASN A 560 -17.79 2.79 1.29
CA ASN A 560 -17.41 2.54 2.66
C ASN A 560 -18.58 1.96 3.43
N LEU A 561 -18.38 0.86 4.13
CA LEU A 561 -19.24 0.40 5.20
C LEU A 561 -18.65 0.87 6.52
N PHE A 562 -19.43 1.57 7.35
CA PHE A 562 -19.02 1.92 8.70
C PHE A 562 -20.01 1.32 9.69
N ILE A 563 -19.47 0.56 10.65
CA ILE A 563 -20.25 -0.15 11.65
C ILE A 563 -20.37 0.77 12.84
N ALA A 564 -21.54 1.36 13.07
CA ALA A 564 -21.73 2.47 14.01
C ALA A 564 -23.13 2.45 14.66
N LYS A 565 -23.40 3.43 15.54
CA LYS A 565 -24.70 3.58 16.21
C LYS A 565 -25.70 4.40 15.39
N GLY A 566 -25.20 5.24 14.50
CA GLY A 566 -25.99 6.09 13.63
C GLY A 566 -25.25 6.42 12.33
N PRO A 567 -25.91 7.15 11.42
CA PRO A 567 -25.38 7.47 10.10
C PRO A 567 -24.57 8.78 10.04
N SER A 568 -24.31 9.44 11.17
CA SER A 568 -23.68 10.78 11.15
C SER A 568 -22.20 10.72 10.77
N TYR A 569 -21.63 11.88 10.46
CA TYR A 569 -20.19 11.97 10.25
C TYR A 569 -19.39 11.69 11.53
N GLU A 570 -19.89 12.12 12.68
CA GLU A 570 -19.29 11.82 13.99
C GLU A 570 -19.30 10.32 14.28
N ASP A 571 -20.39 9.62 13.95
CA ASP A 571 -20.48 8.15 14.02
C ASP A 571 -19.45 7.48 13.09
N PHE A 572 -19.27 7.98 11.87
CA PHE A 572 -18.22 7.52 10.96
C PHE A 572 -16.82 7.72 11.55
N LEU A 573 -16.53 8.89 12.12
CA LEU A 573 -15.24 9.20 12.74
C LEU A 573 -14.95 8.28 13.93
N GLU A 574 -15.97 8.01 14.75
CA GLU A 574 -15.89 7.10 15.89
C GLU A 574 -15.64 5.65 15.44
N ALA A 575 -16.37 5.18 14.43
CA ALA A 575 -16.15 3.87 13.83
C ALA A 575 -14.73 3.75 13.24
N ALA A 576 -14.28 4.76 12.51
CA ALA A 576 -12.94 4.82 11.91
C ALA A 576 -11.83 4.73 12.97
N SER A 577 -11.93 5.49 14.06
CA SER A 577 -10.95 5.47 15.16
C SER A 577 -10.92 4.15 15.93
N ASN A 578 -11.97 3.33 15.82
CA ASN A 578 -12.07 2.01 16.44
C ASN A 578 -11.88 0.84 15.44
N GLY A 579 -11.41 1.12 14.22
CA GLY A 579 -11.18 0.08 13.22
C GLY A 579 -12.44 -0.62 12.73
N ARG A 580 -13.56 0.12 12.64
CA ARG A 580 -14.88 -0.39 12.25
C ARG A 580 -15.37 0.12 10.90
N VAL A 581 -14.43 0.46 10.01
CA VAL A 581 -14.69 0.89 8.63
C VAL A 581 -14.09 -0.12 7.66
N VAL A 582 -14.88 -0.49 6.66
CA VAL A 582 -14.50 -1.40 5.58
C VAL A 582 -14.76 -0.68 4.26
N CYS A 583 -13.83 -0.74 3.30
CA CYS A 583 -14.09 -0.38 1.91
C CYS A 583 -14.46 -1.65 1.13
N VAL A 584 -15.59 -1.59 0.42
CA VAL A 584 -16.07 -2.64 -0.46
C VAL A 584 -15.89 -2.20 -1.91
N ILE A 585 -15.36 -3.08 -2.75
CA ILE A 585 -15.19 -2.83 -4.18
C ILE A 585 -15.96 -3.89 -4.97
N ARG A 586 -16.89 -3.43 -5.81
CA ARG A 586 -17.67 -4.26 -6.72
C ARG A 586 -16.97 -4.33 -8.07
N ILE A 587 -16.76 -5.55 -8.57
CA ILE A 587 -16.32 -5.77 -9.95
C ILE A 587 -17.57 -5.96 -10.82
N PRO A 588 -17.81 -5.10 -11.83
CA PRO A 588 -18.93 -5.27 -12.75
C PRO A 588 -18.90 -6.64 -13.44
N GLY A 589 -20.05 -7.31 -13.54
CA GLY A 589 -20.20 -8.58 -14.26
C GLY A 589 -19.76 -9.85 -13.50
N LYS A 590 -19.28 -9.75 -12.25
CA LYS A 590 -19.06 -10.92 -11.38
C LYS A 590 -20.35 -11.18 -10.58
N ASN A 591 -21.01 -12.33 -10.81
CA ASN A 591 -22.13 -12.79 -9.99
C ASN A 591 -21.59 -13.32 -8.64
N GLY A 592 -22.15 -12.90 -7.51
CA GLY A 592 -21.78 -13.39 -6.18
C GLY A 592 -21.36 -12.30 -5.18
N PRO A 593 -20.74 -12.67 -4.03
CA PRO A 593 -20.26 -11.74 -3.01
C PRO A 593 -19.30 -10.68 -3.59
N PRO A 594 -19.11 -9.54 -2.91
CA PRO A 594 -18.21 -8.48 -3.38
C PRO A 594 -16.84 -9.06 -3.68
N ALA A 595 -16.18 -8.54 -4.70
CA ALA A 595 -14.91 -9.11 -5.14
C ALA A 595 -13.75 -8.82 -4.17
N THR A 596 -13.86 -7.75 -3.37
CA THR A 596 -12.79 -7.29 -2.48
C THR A 596 -13.35 -6.49 -1.30
N LEU A 597 -12.94 -6.83 -0.07
CA LEU A 597 -13.14 -6.02 1.14
C LEU A 597 -11.78 -5.64 1.74
N TYR A 598 -11.60 -4.35 2.05
CA TYR A 598 -10.45 -3.84 2.77
C TYR A 598 -10.87 -3.21 4.08
N GLY A 599 -10.20 -3.55 5.17
CA GLY A 599 -10.53 -3.11 6.52
C GLY A 599 -9.97 -4.06 7.57
N PRO A 600 -10.07 -3.74 8.87
CA PRO A 600 -9.73 -4.67 9.94
C PRO A 600 -10.54 -5.96 9.88
N GLU A 601 -9.92 -7.08 10.28
CA GLU A 601 -10.51 -8.42 10.11
C GLU A 601 -11.87 -8.59 10.77
N ASN A 602 -12.02 -8.14 12.03
CA ASN A 602 -13.30 -8.21 12.74
C ASN A 602 -14.41 -7.39 12.06
N ALA A 603 -14.07 -6.23 11.48
CA ALA A 603 -15.02 -5.40 10.73
C ALA A 603 -15.42 -6.06 9.41
N ARG A 604 -14.47 -6.68 8.70
CA ARG A 604 -14.77 -7.45 7.47
C ARG A 604 -15.64 -8.66 7.77
N GLN A 605 -15.33 -9.44 8.80
CA GLN A 605 -16.14 -10.58 9.23
C GLN A 605 -17.57 -10.14 9.56
N PHE A 606 -17.71 -9.10 10.38
CA PHE A 606 -19.02 -8.53 10.74
C PHE A 606 -19.84 -8.12 9.51
N ALA A 607 -19.19 -7.47 8.53
CA ALA A 607 -19.83 -7.08 7.29
C ALA A 607 -20.22 -8.29 6.42
N MET A 608 -19.33 -9.29 6.29
CA MET A 608 -19.58 -10.48 5.46
C MET A 608 -20.72 -11.34 6.00
N GLU A 609 -20.81 -11.53 7.32
CA GLU A 609 -21.90 -12.27 7.97
C GLU A 609 -23.27 -11.62 7.74
N ARG A 610 -23.28 -10.30 7.51
CA ARG A 610 -24.47 -9.46 7.31
C ARG A 610 -24.59 -8.93 5.89
N MET A 611 -23.99 -9.61 4.91
CA MET A 611 -23.93 -9.12 3.52
C MET A 611 -25.31 -8.75 2.96
N GLU A 612 -26.35 -9.50 3.31
CA GLU A 612 -27.73 -9.24 2.88
C GLU A 612 -28.31 -7.90 3.40
N GLU A 613 -27.77 -7.34 4.49
CA GLU A 613 -28.23 -6.08 5.08
C GLU A 613 -27.76 -4.84 4.29
N TRP A 614 -26.66 -4.96 3.54
CA TRP A 614 -26.02 -3.80 2.91
C TRP A 614 -25.66 -3.98 1.44
N LYS A 615 -25.69 -5.21 0.89
CA LYS A 615 -25.43 -5.41 -0.54
C LYS A 615 -26.39 -4.57 -1.38
N TRP A 616 -25.85 -3.97 -2.45
CA TRP A 616 -26.62 -3.13 -3.38
C TRP A 616 -26.68 -3.72 -4.79
N TRP A 617 -26.41 -5.02 -4.90
CA TRP A 617 -26.49 -5.79 -6.14
C TRP A 617 -27.36 -7.02 -5.96
N GLU A 618 -28.00 -7.42 -7.05
CA GLU A 618 -28.82 -8.63 -7.18
C GLU A 618 -28.20 -9.57 -8.22
#